data_AF-A0A538RSD8-F1
#
_entry.id   AF-A0A538RSD8-F1
#
_cell.length_a   1.000
_cell.length_b   1.000
_cell.length_c   1.000
_cell.angle_alpha   90.00
_cell.angle_beta   90.00
_cell.angle_gamma   90.00
#
_symmetry.space_group_name_H-M   'P 1'
#
loop_
_entity.id
_entity.type
_entity.pdbx_description
1 polymer ?
#
loop_
_entity_poly.entity_id
_entity_poly.type
_entity_poly.pdbx_seq_one_letter_code
_entity_poly.pdbx_strand_id
1 'polypeptide(L)'
;MAMARGRGAGCRARFMAGVALSLCPTDVHRRRNPRGLPKGYAGYGPALCRYGGDPTRGSETMSVRRCEMVWLAGIVFTTAVLMNPCKSVAQEVPPEPRTPEVPTNSNVEFTAGISGWLMTQGETKWSHDFSRLTYKDDSTNIVQLSGQAIAFKRWYARGDFGYGTMGSGTLTDDDFSSPRGPLESRTTSNITGNNLWYVNGDVGAKLIYFPNHRGAIGFITGVQYWRQQHEVTGVVQTACNPVTPLCNPANTGQDLAPGQTAITNTATWLSWRVGLDVEYRVTRNFSLEGKFAFKPITSLNNEDIHHLRTTDVVTPGGIIPALRQDVSFEMTGTGIGA
;
A
#
# COMPACT_ATOMS: atom_id res chain seq x y z
N MET A 1 -64.27 -10.08 -12.58
CA MET A 1 -63.41 -10.33 -11.40
C MET A 1 -62.03 -10.72 -11.92
N ALA A 2 -61.13 -9.76 -12.10
CA ALA A 2 -59.76 -9.99 -12.58
C ALA A 2 -58.80 -9.29 -11.62
N MET A 3 -58.10 -10.07 -10.81
CA MET A 3 -57.07 -9.57 -9.90
C MET A 3 -55.82 -9.16 -10.69
N ALA A 4 -55.51 -7.87 -10.70
CA ALA A 4 -54.22 -7.37 -11.16
C ALA A 4 -53.16 -7.66 -10.08
N ARG A 5 -52.20 -8.55 -10.38
CA ARG A 5 -50.99 -8.76 -9.57
C ARG A 5 -50.07 -7.54 -9.68
N GLY A 6 -50.06 -6.70 -8.66
CA GLY A 6 -49.03 -5.67 -8.49
C GLY A 6 -47.66 -6.33 -8.23
N ARG A 7 -46.69 -6.08 -9.11
CA ARG A 7 -45.28 -6.42 -8.86
C ARG A 7 -44.66 -5.32 -8.00
N GLY A 8 -44.51 -5.60 -6.71
CA GLY A 8 -43.74 -4.74 -5.80
C GLY A 8 -42.27 -4.67 -6.20
N ALA A 9 -41.73 -3.46 -6.33
CA ALA A 9 -40.31 -3.22 -6.55
C ALA A 9 -39.56 -3.47 -5.23
N GLY A 10 -38.99 -4.67 -5.08
CA GLY A 10 -38.15 -5.00 -3.94
C GLY A 10 -36.80 -4.28 -4.01
N CYS A 11 -36.49 -3.46 -3.00
CA CYS A 11 -35.13 -3.03 -2.70
C CYS A 11 -34.27 -4.29 -2.47
N ARG A 12 -33.28 -4.50 -3.33
CA ARG A 12 -32.34 -5.62 -3.21
C ARG A 12 -31.07 -5.12 -2.55
N ALA A 13 -30.82 -5.57 -1.33
CA ALA A 13 -29.48 -5.57 -0.77
C ALA A 13 -28.62 -6.56 -1.58
N ARG A 14 -27.47 -6.09 -2.09
CA ARG A 14 -26.46 -6.95 -2.72
C ARG A 14 -25.36 -7.16 -1.69
N PHE A 15 -25.05 -8.42 -1.40
CA PHE A 15 -23.86 -8.77 -0.64
C PHE A 15 -22.70 -8.88 -1.63
N MET A 16 -21.67 -8.07 -1.45
CA MET A 16 -20.46 -8.11 -2.27
C MET A 16 -19.29 -8.54 -1.40
N ALA A 17 -18.67 -9.66 -1.75
CA ALA A 17 -17.41 -10.12 -1.19
C ALA A 17 -16.33 -9.88 -2.24
N GLY A 18 -15.48 -8.86 -2.01
CA GLY A 18 -14.33 -8.58 -2.86
C GLY A 18 -13.08 -9.24 -2.31
N VAL A 19 -12.29 -9.87 -3.18
CA VAL A 19 -10.93 -10.33 -2.83
C VAL A 19 -9.96 -9.46 -3.62
N ALA A 20 -9.29 -8.54 -2.95
CA ALA A 20 -8.20 -7.78 -3.57
C ALA A 20 -6.92 -8.61 -3.48
N LEU A 21 -6.46 -9.16 -4.60
CA LEU A 21 -5.19 -9.87 -4.70
C LEU A 21 -4.14 -8.91 -5.26
N SER A 22 -3.17 -8.52 -4.43
CA SER A 22 -1.94 -7.91 -4.91
C SER A 22 -0.93 -9.03 -5.14
N LEU A 23 -0.68 -9.36 -6.40
CA LEU A 23 0.36 -10.32 -6.77
C LEU A 23 1.69 -9.57 -6.88
N CYS A 24 2.61 -9.81 -5.96
CA CYS A 24 4.02 -9.54 -6.21
C CYS A 24 4.51 -10.58 -7.23
N PRO A 25 5.23 -10.19 -8.31
CA PRO A 25 5.79 -11.15 -9.24
C PRO A 25 6.74 -12.09 -8.48
N THR A 26 6.40 -13.37 -8.43
CA THR A 26 7.31 -14.43 -7.97
C THR A 26 8.29 -14.75 -9.09
N ASP A 27 9.58 -14.77 -8.77
CA ASP A 27 10.65 -15.15 -9.69
C ASP A 27 10.43 -16.57 -10.23
N VAL A 28 10.06 -16.67 -11.51
CA VAL A 28 9.92 -17.95 -12.21
C VAL A 28 11.31 -18.41 -12.65
N HIS A 29 12.03 -19.12 -11.79
CA HIS A 29 13.26 -19.81 -12.20
C HIS A 29 12.96 -21.07 -13.01
N ARG A 30 13.04 -20.93 -14.35
CA ARG A 30 13.00 -22.05 -15.29
C ARG A 30 14.40 -22.68 -15.39
N ARG A 31 14.54 -23.90 -14.86
CA ARG A 31 15.75 -24.73 -14.95
C ARG A 31 16.13 -25.00 -16.42
N ARG A 32 17.23 -24.43 -16.90
CA ARG A 32 18.09 -25.01 -17.95
C ARG A 32 19.55 -24.65 -17.68
N ASN A 33 20.38 -25.68 -17.53
CA ASN A 33 21.84 -25.57 -17.51
C ASN A 33 22.34 -25.01 -18.84
N PRO A 34 23.29 -24.05 -18.80
CA PRO A 34 24.51 -24.25 -19.56
C PRO A 34 25.78 -24.02 -18.72
N ARG A 35 26.85 -24.59 -19.25
CA ARG A 35 28.18 -24.76 -18.67
C ARG A 35 28.88 -23.42 -18.44
N GLY A 36 29.62 -23.34 -17.32
CA GLY A 36 30.85 -22.56 -17.14
C GLY A 36 30.77 -21.04 -17.25
N LEU A 37 30.51 -20.36 -16.13
CA LEU A 37 30.89 -18.96 -15.90
C LEU A 37 31.56 -18.82 -14.52
N PRO A 38 32.55 -17.92 -14.35
CA PRO A 38 33.38 -17.85 -13.15
C PRO A 38 32.61 -17.35 -11.93
N LYS A 39 33.06 -17.79 -10.74
CA LYS A 39 32.49 -17.46 -9.43
C LYS A 39 32.45 -15.94 -9.22
N GLY A 40 31.24 -15.42 -9.07
CA GLY A 40 31.00 -14.11 -8.48
C GLY A 40 30.01 -13.25 -9.26
N TYR A 41 28.73 -13.62 -9.29
CA TYR A 41 27.59 -12.69 -9.47
C TYR A 41 26.28 -13.43 -9.13
N ALA A 42 25.30 -12.65 -8.66
CA ALA A 42 23.86 -12.95 -8.55
C ALA A 42 23.30 -13.45 -7.20
N GLY A 43 22.83 -12.48 -6.39
CA GLY A 43 21.58 -12.59 -5.66
C GLY A 43 20.66 -11.44 -6.10
N TYR A 44 20.11 -11.54 -7.32
CA TYR A 44 19.27 -10.54 -7.97
C TYR A 44 17.78 -10.81 -7.71
N GLY A 45 17.09 -9.82 -7.12
CA GLY A 45 15.79 -9.39 -7.64
C GLY A 45 16.03 -8.17 -8.56
N PRO A 46 15.06 -7.72 -9.36
CA PRO A 46 15.26 -6.55 -10.21
C PRO A 46 15.43 -5.31 -9.31
N ALA A 47 16.63 -4.74 -9.33
CA ALA A 47 16.89 -3.41 -8.80
C ALA A 47 16.07 -2.38 -9.60
N LEU A 48 15.62 -1.32 -8.94
CA LEU A 48 15.06 -0.15 -9.63
C LEU A 48 16.11 0.36 -10.63
N CYS A 49 15.72 0.47 -11.90
CA CYS A 49 16.65 0.84 -12.96
C CYS A 49 17.12 2.28 -12.76
N ARG A 50 18.44 2.46 -12.54
CA ARG A 50 19.12 3.76 -12.61
C ARG A 50 18.83 4.45 -13.95
N TYR A 51 18.22 5.63 -13.92
CA TYR A 51 18.40 6.61 -14.99
C TYR A 51 19.22 7.77 -14.44
N GLY A 52 20.50 7.81 -14.84
CA GLY A 52 21.41 8.96 -14.84
C GLY A 52 21.60 9.77 -13.55
N GLY A 53 22.74 9.59 -12.88
CA GLY A 53 23.38 10.64 -12.08
C GLY A 53 23.73 10.27 -10.62
N ASP A 54 25.02 10.38 -10.32
CA ASP A 54 25.68 10.41 -9.00
C ASP A 54 26.06 9.06 -8.31
N PRO A 55 27.36 8.70 -8.23
CA PRO A 55 27.86 7.54 -7.49
C PRO A 55 27.84 7.69 -5.96
N THR A 56 27.44 8.85 -5.40
CA THR A 56 27.25 9.04 -3.95
C THR A 56 25.89 8.58 -3.43
N ARG A 57 24.98 8.13 -4.32
CA ARG A 57 23.65 7.64 -3.95
C ARG A 57 23.64 6.11 -3.91
N GLY A 58 23.45 5.58 -2.70
CA GLY A 58 23.41 4.16 -2.37
C GLY A 58 22.43 3.34 -3.21
N SER A 59 22.62 2.01 -3.22
CA SER A 59 21.81 1.09 -4.01
C SER A 59 20.53 0.68 -3.30
N GLU A 60 19.39 0.79 -3.99
CA GLU A 60 18.07 0.40 -3.52
C GLU A 60 17.79 -1.09 -3.81
N THR A 61 17.41 -1.85 -2.79
CA THR A 61 16.69 -3.12 -2.98
C THR A 61 15.50 -3.17 -2.05
N MET A 62 14.33 -2.78 -2.55
CA MET A 62 13.07 -3.11 -1.90
C MET A 62 12.77 -4.58 -2.20
N SER A 63 12.87 -5.43 -1.17
CA SER A 63 12.34 -6.79 -1.27
C SER A 63 11.24 -6.94 -0.23
N VAL A 64 9.98 -6.93 -0.67
CA VAL A 64 8.85 -7.44 0.11
C VAL A 64 9.01 -8.96 0.12
N ARG A 65 9.88 -9.46 1.01
CA ARG A 65 10.41 -10.83 0.89
C ARG A 65 9.45 -11.90 1.40
N ARG A 66 8.47 -11.54 2.22
CA ARG A 66 7.41 -12.44 2.67
C ARG A 66 6.19 -11.63 3.06
N CYS A 67 5.24 -11.51 2.15
CA CYS A 67 3.85 -11.50 2.58
C CYS A 67 3.53 -12.98 2.82
N GLU A 68 3.76 -13.51 4.02
CA GLU A 68 3.09 -14.77 4.37
C GLU A 68 1.61 -14.41 4.41
N MET A 69 0.97 -14.70 3.29
CA MET A 69 -0.45 -14.50 3.08
C MET A 69 -1.16 -15.53 3.95
N VAL A 70 -1.24 -15.25 5.25
CA VAL A 70 -2.16 -15.95 6.13
C VAL A 70 -3.54 -15.68 5.54
N TRP A 71 -4.14 -16.72 4.99
CA TRP A 71 -5.51 -16.75 4.47
C TRP A 71 -6.49 -16.49 5.61
N LEU A 72 -6.53 -15.27 6.13
CA LEU A 72 -7.73 -14.77 6.76
C LEU A 72 -8.53 -14.18 5.63
N ALA A 73 -9.53 -14.94 5.18
CA ALA A 73 -10.60 -14.42 4.35
C ALA A 73 -11.12 -13.15 5.03
N GLY A 74 -10.67 -12.00 4.55
CA GLY A 74 -11.20 -10.71 4.98
C GLY A 74 -12.67 -10.73 4.59
N ILE A 75 -13.56 -10.86 5.57
CA ILE A 75 -14.99 -10.70 5.35
C ILE A 75 -15.20 -9.21 5.10
N VAL A 76 -15.17 -8.81 3.83
CA VAL A 76 -15.54 -7.46 3.42
C VAL A 76 -17.06 -7.33 3.60
N PHE A 77 -17.50 -6.75 4.71
CA PHE A 77 -18.89 -6.33 4.88
C PHE A 77 -19.12 -5.04 4.07
N THR A 78 -19.34 -5.19 2.78
CA THR A 78 -19.79 -4.05 1.96
C THR A 78 -21.28 -3.81 2.25
N THR A 79 -21.60 -2.79 3.02
CA THR A 79 -22.97 -2.25 3.06
C THR A 79 -23.09 -1.21 1.96
N ALA A 80 -23.68 -1.61 0.83
CA ALA A 80 -24.06 -0.65 -0.22
C ALA A 80 -25.24 0.18 0.30
N VAL A 81 -24.98 1.39 0.79
CA VAL A 81 -26.02 2.38 1.03
C VAL A 81 -26.46 2.92 -0.32
N LEU A 82 -27.48 2.30 -0.91
CA LEU A 82 -28.16 2.84 -2.08
C LEU A 82 -28.91 4.10 -1.63
N MET A 83 -28.30 5.27 -1.83
CA MET A 83 -29.01 6.55 -1.79
C MET A 83 -29.95 6.61 -3.00
N ASN A 84 -31.15 6.06 -2.85
CA ASN A 84 -32.22 6.33 -3.79
C ASN A 84 -32.69 7.78 -3.57
N PRO A 85 -32.75 8.64 -4.59
CA PRO A 85 -33.49 9.88 -4.47
C PRO A 85 -34.95 9.53 -4.11
N CYS A 86 -35.44 10.21 -3.07
CA CYS A 86 -36.73 10.05 -2.45
C CYS A 86 -37.85 9.93 -3.52
N LYS A 87 -38.58 8.81 -3.53
CA LYS A 87 -39.86 8.75 -4.26
C LYS A 87 -40.90 9.44 -3.39
N SER A 88 -41.29 10.65 -3.80
CA SER A 88 -42.43 11.37 -3.25
C SER A 88 -43.70 10.50 -3.27
N VAL A 89 -44.40 10.48 -2.13
CA VAL A 89 -45.73 9.91 -1.98
C VAL A 89 -46.68 10.63 -2.94
N ALA A 90 -47.22 9.93 -3.93
CA ALA A 90 -48.23 10.48 -4.82
C ALA A 90 -49.59 10.47 -4.10
N GLN A 91 -50.00 11.65 -3.63
CA GLN A 91 -51.37 11.97 -3.27
C GLN A 91 -52.23 11.98 -4.54
N GLU A 92 -53.41 11.38 -4.49
CA GLU A 92 -54.34 11.25 -5.63
C GLU A 92 -54.92 12.64 -5.95
N VAL A 93 -54.28 13.34 -6.89
CA VAL A 93 -54.70 14.66 -7.41
C VAL A 93 -55.36 14.45 -8.79
N PRO A 94 -56.43 15.21 -9.14
CA PRO A 94 -57.16 15.02 -10.41
C PRO A 94 -56.27 15.21 -11.63
N PRO A 95 -56.64 14.63 -12.80
CA PRO A 95 -55.77 14.59 -13.97
C PRO A 95 -55.55 15.99 -14.59
N GLU A 96 -54.40 16.58 -14.26
CA GLU A 96 -53.84 17.75 -14.94
C GLU A 96 -53.29 17.35 -16.33
N PRO A 97 -53.33 18.24 -17.35
CA PRO A 97 -52.79 17.97 -18.68
C PRO A 97 -51.36 17.42 -18.59
N ARG A 98 -51.15 16.25 -19.20
CA ARG A 98 -49.86 15.55 -19.29
C ARG A 98 -48.80 16.47 -19.90
N THR A 99 -48.03 17.13 -19.05
CA THR A 99 -46.71 17.64 -19.42
C THR A 99 -45.87 16.44 -19.88
N PRO A 100 -45.14 16.53 -20.99
CA PRO A 100 -44.28 15.44 -21.44
C PRO A 100 -43.30 15.09 -20.33
N GLU A 101 -43.36 13.85 -19.85
CA GLU A 101 -42.37 13.31 -18.91
C GLU A 101 -41.01 13.45 -19.56
N VAL A 102 -40.20 14.40 -19.08
CA VAL A 102 -38.80 14.56 -19.50
C VAL A 102 -38.09 13.26 -19.12
N PRO A 103 -37.63 12.44 -20.08
CA PRO A 103 -36.96 11.20 -19.74
C PRO A 103 -35.62 11.55 -19.09
N THR A 104 -35.55 11.50 -17.76
CA THR A 104 -34.29 11.53 -17.02
C THR A 104 -33.59 10.18 -17.18
N ASN A 105 -33.17 9.87 -18.40
CA ASN A 105 -32.24 8.78 -18.70
C ASN A 105 -30.84 9.25 -18.31
N SER A 106 -30.52 9.33 -17.02
CA SER A 106 -29.15 9.59 -16.62
C SER A 106 -28.30 8.38 -17.04
N ASN A 107 -27.41 8.58 -18.02
CA ASN A 107 -26.46 7.56 -18.49
C ASN A 107 -25.32 7.29 -17.49
N VAL A 108 -25.51 7.69 -16.23
CA VAL A 108 -24.52 7.63 -15.16
C VAL A 108 -25.10 6.86 -13.99
N GLU A 109 -24.41 5.80 -13.56
CA GLU A 109 -24.70 5.02 -12.35
C GLU A 109 -23.60 5.31 -11.32
N PHE A 110 -23.97 5.49 -10.05
CA PHE A 110 -23.03 5.74 -8.96
C PHE A 110 -23.13 4.65 -7.90
N THR A 111 -21.97 4.20 -7.42
CA THR A 111 -21.83 3.22 -6.33
C THR A 111 -20.85 3.78 -5.31
N ALA A 112 -21.20 3.70 -4.03
CA ALA A 112 -20.29 3.98 -2.92
C ALA A 112 -20.15 2.75 -2.03
N GLY A 113 -19.00 2.63 -1.38
CA GLY A 113 -18.67 1.52 -0.49
C GLY A 113 -17.80 1.96 0.68
N ILE A 114 -17.87 1.17 1.74
CA ILE A 114 -16.95 1.20 2.87
C ILE A 114 -16.44 -0.23 3.08
N SER A 115 -15.13 -0.38 3.28
CA SER A 115 -14.50 -1.65 3.58
C SER A 115 -13.41 -1.46 4.63
N GLY A 116 -13.02 -2.54 5.30
CA GLY A 116 -11.87 -2.54 6.17
C GLY A 116 -11.04 -3.79 5.94
N TRP A 117 -9.74 -3.70 6.17
CA TRP A 117 -8.86 -4.87 6.19
C TRP A 117 -7.78 -4.74 7.26
N LEU A 118 -7.34 -5.91 7.71
CA LEU A 118 -6.32 -6.09 8.73
C LEU A 118 -5.11 -6.74 8.04
N MET A 119 -3.96 -6.11 8.10
CA MET A 119 -2.69 -6.69 7.70
C MET A 119 -1.94 -7.04 8.97
N THR A 120 -1.67 -8.33 9.18
CA THR A 120 -1.04 -8.80 10.43
C THR A 120 0.47 -8.80 10.36
N GLN A 121 1.07 -8.80 9.17
CA GLN A 121 2.52 -8.88 8.98
C GLN A 121 2.95 -8.12 7.72
N GLY A 122 3.97 -7.28 7.86
CA GLY A 122 4.67 -6.60 6.77
C GLY A 122 6.16 -6.48 7.07
N GLU A 123 6.97 -6.41 6.02
CA GLU A 123 8.41 -6.18 6.12
C GLU A 123 8.84 -5.14 5.10
N THR A 124 9.41 -4.03 5.57
CA THR A 124 9.99 -2.97 4.73
C THR A 124 11.45 -2.84 5.06
N LYS A 125 12.29 -2.71 4.03
CA LYS A 125 13.74 -2.55 4.17
C LYS A 125 14.20 -1.30 3.48
N TRP A 126 14.94 -0.48 4.21
CA TRP A 126 15.68 0.65 3.68
C TRP A 126 17.17 0.40 3.86
N SER A 127 17.95 0.66 2.81
CA SER A 127 19.40 0.52 2.86
C SER A 127 20.05 1.70 2.18
N HIS A 128 21.06 2.28 2.82
CA HIS A 128 21.89 3.34 2.27
C HIS A 128 23.34 3.03 2.67
N ASP A 129 24.25 2.99 1.70
CA ASP A 129 25.70 2.72 1.83
C ASP A 129 26.12 1.73 2.93
N PHE A 130 26.25 2.21 4.15
CA PHE A 130 26.78 1.52 5.33
C PHE A 130 25.72 1.14 6.37
N SER A 131 24.45 1.48 6.18
CA SER A 131 23.36 1.15 7.13
C SER A 131 22.13 0.58 6.45
N ARG A 132 21.44 -0.32 7.17
CA ARG A 132 20.20 -0.96 6.75
C ARG A 132 19.18 -0.99 7.87
N LEU A 133 18.06 -0.33 7.61
CA LEU A 133 16.87 -0.31 8.46
C LEU A 133 15.87 -1.37 7.99
N THR A 134 15.44 -2.23 8.89
CA THR A 134 14.46 -3.29 8.63
C THR A 134 13.27 -3.15 9.57
N TYR A 135 12.13 -2.78 9.01
CA TYR A 135 10.85 -2.64 9.69
C TYR A 135 10.09 -3.96 9.55
N LYS A 136 9.68 -4.57 10.65
CA LYS A 136 9.04 -5.89 10.69
C LYS A 136 7.87 -5.95 11.65
N ASP A 137 7.01 -6.93 11.38
CA ASP A 137 5.88 -7.32 12.23
C ASP A 137 4.90 -6.18 12.51
N ASP A 138 4.84 -5.20 11.61
CA ASP A 138 3.88 -4.12 11.72
C ASP A 138 2.48 -4.63 11.36
N SER A 139 1.58 -4.51 12.32
CA SER A 139 0.16 -4.81 12.14
C SER A 139 -0.57 -3.54 11.74
N THR A 140 -1.25 -3.55 10.61
CA THR A 140 -1.91 -2.35 10.08
C THR A 140 -3.41 -2.59 9.92
N ASN A 141 -4.20 -1.68 10.47
CA ASN A 141 -5.66 -1.70 10.34
C ASN A 141 -6.07 -0.53 9.44
N ILE A 142 -6.71 -0.82 8.31
CA ILE A 142 -7.14 0.21 7.35
C ILE A 142 -8.65 0.19 7.21
N VAL A 143 -9.24 1.38 7.26
CA VAL A 143 -10.61 1.64 6.80
C VAL A 143 -10.53 2.35 5.45
N GLN A 144 -11.27 1.84 4.47
CA GLN A 144 -11.33 2.36 3.12
C GLN A 144 -12.74 2.83 2.78
N LEU A 145 -12.83 4.03 2.19
CA LEU A 145 -13.99 4.54 1.49
C LEU A 145 -13.77 4.41 -0.02
N SER A 146 -14.76 3.94 -0.74
CA SER A 146 -14.69 3.81 -2.20
C SER A 146 -15.91 4.42 -2.89
N GLY A 147 -15.70 4.92 -4.09
CA GLY A 147 -16.73 5.47 -4.95
C GLY A 147 -16.47 5.12 -6.40
N GLN A 148 -17.50 4.79 -7.16
CA GLN A 148 -17.43 4.51 -8.58
C GLN A 148 -18.59 5.17 -9.33
N ALA A 149 -18.29 5.84 -10.44
CA ALA A 149 -19.26 6.33 -11.39
C ALA A 149 -19.10 5.58 -12.72
N ILE A 150 -20.18 5.03 -13.26
CA ILE A 150 -20.21 4.34 -14.55
C ILE A 150 -20.97 5.20 -15.54
N ALA A 151 -20.31 5.65 -16.61
CA ALA A 151 -20.90 6.46 -17.67
C ALA A 151 -21.05 5.64 -18.97
N PHE A 152 -22.14 5.88 -19.70
CA PHE A 152 -22.43 5.25 -21.00
C PHE A 152 -22.36 3.71 -20.96
N LYS A 153 -22.66 3.11 -19.81
CA LYS A 153 -22.63 1.67 -19.53
C LYS A 153 -21.26 0.98 -19.75
N ARG A 154 -20.21 1.72 -20.10
CA ARG A 154 -18.91 1.17 -20.49
C ARG A 154 -17.76 1.82 -19.74
N TRP A 155 -17.74 3.14 -19.67
CA TRP A 155 -16.69 3.91 -19.02
C TRP A 155 -16.95 3.99 -17.53
N TYR A 156 -15.90 4.00 -16.72
CA TYR A 156 -16.05 4.23 -15.31
C TYR A 156 -14.87 5.01 -14.74
N ALA A 157 -15.15 5.76 -13.69
CA ALA A 157 -14.17 6.37 -12.81
C ALA A 157 -14.36 5.79 -11.41
N ARG A 158 -13.26 5.45 -10.74
CA ARG A 158 -13.25 4.90 -9.38
C ARG A 158 -12.26 5.69 -8.52
N GLY A 159 -12.65 5.99 -7.29
CA GLY A 159 -11.80 6.57 -6.28
C GLY A 159 -11.83 5.73 -5.01
N ASP A 160 -10.67 5.54 -4.40
CA ASP A 160 -10.55 4.89 -3.09
C ASP A 160 -9.72 5.79 -2.17
N PHE A 161 -10.16 5.97 -0.93
CA PHE A 161 -9.41 6.62 0.14
C PHE A 161 -9.29 5.65 1.30
N GLY A 162 -8.06 5.32 1.71
CA GLY A 162 -7.80 4.50 2.88
C GLY A 162 -7.07 5.28 3.94
N TYR A 163 -7.46 5.07 5.19
CA TYR A 163 -6.76 5.57 6.37
C TYR A 163 -6.61 4.43 7.37
N GLY A 164 -5.44 4.34 7.99
CA GLY A 164 -5.13 3.28 8.92
C GLY A 164 -4.11 3.66 9.96
N THR A 165 -4.08 2.84 11.01
CA THR A 165 -3.09 2.92 12.07
C THR A 165 -2.21 1.69 11.99
N MET A 166 -0.92 1.91 12.16
CA MET A 166 0.09 0.88 12.38
C MET A 166 0.19 0.59 13.86
N GLY A 167 0.35 -0.67 14.18
CA GLY A 167 0.41 -1.20 15.53
C GLY A 167 1.85 -1.33 15.99
N SER A 168 2.08 -2.32 16.85
CA SER A 168 3.42 -2.65 17.30
C SER A 168 4.21 -3.36 16.21
N GLY A 169 5.51 -3.08 16.12
CA GLY A 169 6.46 -3.81 15.29
C GLY A 169 7.89 -3.64 15.82
N THR A 170 8.87 -4.11 15.05
CA THR A 170 10.29 -3.96 15.41
C THR A 170 11.07 -3.31 14.27
N LEU A 171 11.89 -2.31 14.61
CA LEU A 171 12.94 -1.81 13.74
C LEU A 171 14.27 -2.48 14.12
N THR A 172 14.98 -3.01 13.12
CA THR A 172 16.40 -3.38 13.25
C THR A 172 17.24 -2.44 12.39
N ASP A 173 18.22 -1.77 13.00
CA ASP A 173 19.22 -0.97 12.30
C ASP A 173 20.56 -1.71 12.32
N ASP A 174 21.06 -2.06 11.14
CA ASP A 174 22.35 -2.72 10.94
C ASP A 174 23.34 -1.73 10.32
N ASP A 175 24.43 -1.43 11.00
CA ASP A 175 25.56 -0.67 10.45
C ASP A 175 26.71 -1.61 10.04
N PHE A 176 27.39 -1.27 8.95
CA PHE A 176 28.47 -2.06 8.34
C PHE A 176 29.69 -1.17 8.09
N SER A 177 30.90 -1.73 8.17
CA SER A 177 32.13 -0.96 7.87
C SER A 177 32.32 -0.66 6.39
N SER A 178 31.59 -1.37 5.53
CA SER A 178 31.45 -1.06 4.11
C SER A 178 30.13 -1.63 3.58
N PRO A 179 29.66 -1.24 2.38
CA PRO A 179 28.46 -1.82 1.78
C PRO A 179 28.47 -3.36 1.64
N ARG A 180 29.65 -3.99 1.76
CA ARG A 180 29.86 -5.45 1.81
C ARG A 180 30.71 -5.88 3.00
N GLY A 181 30.88 -5.01 3.98
CA GLY A 181 31.72 -5.21 5.14
C GLY A 181 31.06 -6.07 6.20
N PRO A 182 31.82 -6.46 7.24
CA PRO A 182 31.22 -7.03 8.43
C PRO A 182 30.25 -6.05 9.11
N LEU A 183 29.31 -6.62 9.87
CA LEU A 183 28.42 -5.87 10.75
C LEU A 183 29.25 -5.20 11.85
N GLU A 184 29.11 -3.89 11.99
CA GLU A 184 29.76 -3.08 13.03
C GLU A 184 28.85 -2.89 14.23
N SER A 185 27.58 -2.56 13.99
CA SER A 185 26.57 -2.43 15.04
C SER A 185 25.23 -2.97 14.59
N ARG A 186 24.46 -3.45 15.56
CA ARG A 186 23.03 -3.70 15.41
C ARG A 186 22.28 -3.12 16.59
N THR A 187 21.27 -2.32 16.28
CA THR A 187 20.27 -1.91 17.26
C THR A 187 18.89 -2.45 16.93
N THR A 188 18.10 -2.67 17.97
CA THR A 188 16.69 -3.05 17.85
C THR A 188 15.84 -2.09 18.64
N SER A 189 14.74 -1.66 18.04
CA SER A 189 13.88 -0.60 18.56
C SER A 189 12.42 -0.96 18.34
N ASN A 190 11.53 -0.48 19.19
CA ASN A 190 10.11 -0.80 19.07
C ASN A 190 9.43 0.19 18.14
N ILE A 191 8.65 -0.33 17.19
CA ILE A 191 7.69 0.49 16.44
C ILE A 191 6.45 0.57 17.33
N THR A 192 6.15 1.76 17.86
CA THR A 192 4.98 1.97 18.76
C THR A 192 3.73 2.38 18.01
N GLY A 193 3.79 2.34 16.68
CA GLY A 193 2.70 2.66 15.79
C GLY A 193 2.76 4.09 15.28
N ASN A 194 2.01 4.32 14.21
CA ASN A 194 1.80 5.62 13.56
C ASN A 194 0.70 5.45 12.48
N ASN A 195 0.64 6.30 11.46
CA ASN A 195 -0.44 6.37 10.49
C ASN A 195 0.00 6.02 9.07
N LEU A 196 -0.98 5.48 8.35
CA LEU A 196 -0.93 5.19 6.94
C LEU A 196 -2.18 5.79 6.31
N TRP A 197 -2.02 6.43 5.15
CA TRP A 197 -3.16 6.72 4.31
C TRP A 197 -2.79 6.67 2.83
N TYR A 198 -3.79 6.44 2.00
CA TYR A 198 -3.61 6.46 0.55
C TYR A 198 -4.85 6.97 -0.16
N VAL A 199 -4.63 7.43 -1.40
CA VAL A 199 -5.68 7.76 -2.36
C VAL A 199 -5.38 7.02 -3.66
N ASN A 200 -6.39 6.38 -4.23
CA ASN A 200 -6.37 5.84 -5.57
C ASN A 200 -7.39 6.58 -6.43
N GLY A 201 -7.01 6.92 -7.65
CA GLY A 201 -7.92 7.43 -8.66
C GLY A 201 -7.71 6.68 -9.96
N ASP A 202 -8.72 5.95 -10.42
CA ASP A 202 -8.66 5.14 -11.63
C ASP A 202 -9.78 5.52 -12.60
N VAL A 203 -9.47 5.47 -13.89
CA VAL A 203 -10.44 5.53 -14.98
C VAL A 203 -10.29 4.29 -15.85
N GLY A 204 -11.41 3.79 -16.36
CA GLY A 204 -11.40 2.53 -17.08
C GLY A 204 -12.60 2.36 -18.01
N ALA A 205 -12.54 1.26 -18.77
CA ALA A 205 -13.61 0.88 -19.67
C ALA A 205 -13.81 -0.64 -19.64
N LYS A 206 -15.08 -1.06 -19.62
CA LYS A 206 -15.46 -2.46 -19.87
C LYS A 206 -15.15 -2.79 -21.34
N LEU A 207 -14.34 -3.83 -21.56
CA LEU A 207 -13.87 -4.24 -22.88
C LEU A 207 -14.57 -5.52 -23.36
N ILE A 208 -14.68 -6.50 -22.47
CA ILE A 208 -15.25 -7.81 -22.79
C ILE A 208 -16.38 -8.08 -21.82
N TYR A 209 -17.56 -8.41 -22.33
CA TYR A 209 -18.69 -8.82 -21.51
C TYR A 209 -18.80 -10.34 -21.49
N PHE A 210 -19.00 -10.91 -20.31
CA PHE A 210 -19.24 -12.35 -20.21
C PHE A 210 -20.63 -12.69 -20.76
N PRO A 211 -20.80 -13.88 -21.37
CA PRO A 211 -22.10 -14.36 -21.83
C PRO A 211 -23.16 -14.32 -20.72
N ASN A 212 -24.43 -14.19 -21.10
CA ASN A 212 -25.56 -14.15 -20.18
C ASN A 212 -25.51 -13.01 -19.14
N HIS A 213 -24.85 -11.90 -19.46
CA HIS A 213 -24.70 -10.73 -18.57
C HIS A 213 -24.07 -11.07 -17.22
N ARG A 214 -23.13 -12.03 -17.21
CA ARG A 214 -22.44 -12.45 -15.98
C ARG A 214 -21.34 -11.50 -15.52
N GLY A 215 -21.12 -10.37 -16.19
CA GLY A 215 -20.14 -9.37 -15.79
C GLY A 215 -19.26 -8.95 -16.94
N ALA A 216 -18.07 -8.43 -16.65
CA ALA A 216 -17.15 -7.92 -17.66
C ALA A 216 -15.69 -7.94 -17.21
N ILE A 217 -14.79 -7.94 -18.19
CA ILE A 217 -13.39 -7.57 -18.04
C ILE A 217 -13.23 -6.16 -18.58
N GLY A 218 -12.59 -5.30 -17.79
CA GLY A 218 -12.24 -3.94 -18.16
C GLY A 218 -10.75 -3.68 -18.04
N PHE A 219 -10.33 -2.60 -18.70
CA PHE A 219 -9.00 -2.03 -18.53
C PHE A 219 -9.09 -0.83 -17.59
N ILE A 220 -8.04 -0.62 -16.79
CA ILE A 220 -7.88 0.55 -15.91
C ILE A 220 -6.55 1.25 -16.18
N THR A 221 -6.57 2.56 -16.01
CA THR A 221 -5.39 3.39 -15.81
C THR A 221 -5.66 4.38 -14.69
N GLY A 222 -4.64 4.74 -13.91
CA GLY A 222 -4.85 5.59 -12.76
C GLY A 222 -3.57 6.01 -12.05
N VAL A 223 -3.78 6.66 -10.92
CA VAL A 223 -2.71 7.12 -10.02
C VAL A 223 -2.99 6.63 -8.60
N GLN A 224 -1.92 6.38 -7.86
CA GLN A 224 -1.95 6.07 -6.44
C GLN A 224 -0.97 6.97 -5.71
N TYR A 225 -1.45 7.58 -4.63
CA TYR A 225 -0.63 8.22 -3.62
C TYR A 225 -0.72 7.39 -2.35
N TRP A 226 0.42 7.00 -1.77
CA TRP A 226 0.50 6.24 -0.52
C TRP A 226 1.47 6.94 0.42
N ARG A 227 1.09 7.15 1.67
CA ARG A 227 1.95 7.73 2.70
C ARG A 227 1.92 6.87 3.94
N GLN A 228 3.10 6.46 4.41
CA GLN A 228 3.28 5.65 5.59
C GLN A 228 4.34 6.30 6.46
N GLN A 229 4.05 6.47 7.73
CA GLN A 229 4.96 7.08 8.68
C GLN A 229 5.22 6.07 9.79
N HIS A 230 6.45 5.76 10.17
CA HIS A 230 6.75 4.91 11.33
C HIS A 230 7.29 5.78 12.46
N GLU A 231 6.88 5.48 13.69
CA GLU A 231 7.48 6.04 14.88
C GLU A 231 8.16 4.93 15.67
N VAL A 232 9.44 5.17 16.00
CA VAL A 232 10.29 4.19 16.63
C VAL A 232 10.75 4.73 17.98
N THR A 233 10.54 3.93 19.03
CA THR A 233 10.87 4.28 20.41
C THR A 233 11.75 3.23 21.07
N GLY A 234 12.56 3.71 22.01
CA GLY A 234 13.60 2.90 22.64
C GLY A 234 14.66 2.45 21.64
N VAL A 235 15.83 2.09 22.14
CA VAL A 235 16.93 1.55 21.31
C VAL A 235 17.72 0.61 22.19
N VAL A 236 17.83 -0.65 21.76
CA VAL A 236 18.64 -1.67 22.43
C VAL A 236 19.79 -2.06 21.53
N GLN A 237 21.02 -1.95 22.04
CA GLN A 237 22.19 -2.43 21.30
C GLN A 237 22.31 -3.95 21.43
N THR A 238 22.17 -4.68 20.32
CA THR A 238 22.18 -6.15 20.30
C THR A 238 23.44 -6.76 19.71
N ALA A 239 24.19 -6.01 18.91
CA ALA A 239 25.53 -6.40 18.46
C ALA A 239 26.43 -5.17 18.33
N CYS A 240 27.70 -5.30 18.70
CA CYS A 240 28.70 -4.24 18.51
C CYS A 240 30.05 -4.92 18.27
N ASN A 241 30.80 -4.44 17.28
CA ASN A 241 32.16 -4.88 17.02
C ASN A 241 33.07 -4.30 18.11
N PRO A 242 33.71 -5.13 18.96
CA PRO A 242 34.51 -4.65 20.08
C PRO A 242 35.78 -3.90 19.67
N VAL A 243 36.16 -3.98 18.39
CA VAL A 243 37.33 -3.31 17.83
C VAL A 243 37.01 -1.89 17.38
N THR A 244 35.73 -1.55 17.16
CA THR A 244 35.31 -0.21 16.75
C THR A 244 34.69 0.54 17.94
N PRO A 245 35.24 1.70 18.35
CA PRO A 245 34.80 2.42 19.54
C PRO A 245 33.49 3.23 19.33
N LEU A 246 32.70 2.89 18.31
CA LEU A 246 31.56 3.68 17.85
C LEU A 246 30.21 3.18 18.40
N CYS A 247 30.20 2.04 19.08
CA CYS A 247 28.99 1.49 19.69
C CYS A 247 29.24 1.04 21.14
N ASN A 248 28.18 1.08 21.94
CA ASN A 248 28.22 0.52 23.28
C ASN A 248 28.29 -1.01 23.19
N PRO A 249 28.91 -1.70 24.16
CA PRO A 249 28.86 -3.16 24.17
C PRO A 249 27.40 -3.63 24.28
N ALA A 250 27.06 -4.71 23.58
CA ALA A 250 25.70 -5.20 23.51
C ALA A 250 25.16 -5.55 24.91
N ASN A 251 23.87 -5.26 25.15
CA ASN A 251 23.15 -5.56 26.39
C ASN A 251 23.76 -4.94 27.67
N THR A 252 24.42 -3.79 27.57
CA THR A 252 25.03 -3.11 28.73
C THR A 252 24.07 -2.22 29.52
N GLY A 253 22.80 -2.13 29.11
CA GLY A 253 21.79 -1.32 29.80
C GLY A 253 21.96 0.19 29.59
N GLN A 254 22.82 0.61 28.66
CA GLN A 254 22.86 1.98 28.12
C GLN A 254 21.83 2.21 27.01
N ASP A 255 20.76 1.42 27.05
CA ASP A 255 19.69 1.42 26.09
C ASP A 255 18.79 2.65 26.32
N LEU A 256 18.23 3.19 25.23
CA LEU A 256 17.26 4.26 25.34
C LEU A 256 15.96 3.72 25.94
N ALA A 257 15.43 4.46 26.92
CA ALA A 257 14.25 4.04 27.67
C ALA A 257 13.06 3.73 26.73
N PRO A 258 12.28 2.68 27.01
CA PRO A 258 11.04 2.42 26.28
C PRO A 258 10.13 3.66 26.28
N GLY A 259 9.61 4.02 25.10
CA GLY A 259 8.71 5.17 24.92
C GLY A 259 9.39 6.50 24.58
N GLN A 260 10.72 6.59 24.60
CA GLN A 260 11.42 7.75 24.05
C GLN A 260 11.56 7.60 22.53
N THR A 261 10.99 8.52 21.75
CA THR A 261 11.06 8.53 20.28
C THR A 261 12.50 8.75 19.84
N ALA A 262 13.04 7.78 19.11
CA ALA A 262 14.39 7.80 18.56
C ALA A 262 14.38 8.23 17.10
N ILE A 263 13.51 7.60 16.29
CA ILE A 263 13.44 7.78 14.84
C ILE A 263 11.99 7.96 14.40
N THR A 264 11.76 8.90 13.48
CA THR A 264 10.51 8.97 12.70
C THR A 264 10.85 8.82 11.23
N ASN A 265 10.23 7.86 10.56
CA ASN A 265 10.46 7.59 9.14
C ASN A 265 9.18 7.78 8.34
N THR A 266 9.13 8.73 7.41
CA THR A 266 7.99 8.99 6.52
C THR A 266 8.30 8.58 5.11
N ALA A 267 7.66 7.54 4.61
CA ALA A 267 7.75 7.12 3.23
C ALA A 267 6.48 7.50 2.45
N THR A 268 6.67 8.08 1.27
CA THR A 268 5.61 8.51 0.35
C THR A 268 5.86 7.93 -1.03
N TRP A 269 4.83 7.35 -1.63
CA TRP A 269 4.88 6.78 -2.97
C TRP A 269 3.82 7.43 -3.84
N LEU A 270 4.21 7.82 -5.05
CA LEU A 270 3.32 8.26 -6.11
C LEU A 270 3.50 7.33 -7.31
N SER A 271 2.49 6.50 -7.58
CA SER A 271 2.54 5.47 -8.61
C SER A 271 1.52 5.72 -9.72
N TRP A 272 1.97 5.60 -10.96
CA TRP A 272 1.08 5.34 -12.09
C TRP A 272 0.63 3.89 -12.08
N ARG A 273 -0.59 3.63 -12.52
CA ARG A 273 -1.21 2.29 -12.52
C ARG A 273 -1.84 2.01 -13.86
N VAL A 274 -1.62 0.81 -14.38
CA VAL A 274 -2.32 0.28 -15.55
C VAL A 274 -2.70 -1.17 -15.28
N GLY A 275 -3.86 -1.62 -15.74
CA GLY A 275 -4.33 -2.91 -15.27
C GLY A 275 -5.64 -3.40 -15.84
N LEU A 276 -6.16 -4.44 -15.21
CA LEU A 276 -7.43 -5.08 -15.53
C LEU A 276 -8.35 -5.07 -14.30
N ASP A 277 -9.65 -4.91 -14.57
CA ASP A 277 -10.74 -5.06 -13.61
C ASP A 277 -11.67 -6.17 -14.09
N VAL A 278 -12.04 -7.10 -13.22
CA VAL A 278 -12.86 -8.26 -13.55
C VAL A 278 -14.05 -8.32 -12.60
N GLU A 279 -15.26 -8.26 -13.15
CA GLU A 279 -16.52 -8.52 -12.45
C GLU A 279 -17.08 -9.84 -12.99
N TYR A 280 -17.34 -10.80 -12.11
CA TYR A 280 -18.00 -12.06 -12.48
C TYR A 280 -19.09 -12.46 -11.47
N ARG A 281 -20.33 -12.57 -11.95
CA ARG A 281 -21.51 -12.99 -11.19
C ARG A 281 -21.63 -14.50 -11.25
N VAL A 282 -21.30 -15.14 -10.13
CA VAL A 282 -21.42 -16.60 -9.96
C VAL A 282 -22.89 -16.97 -9.79
N THR A 283 -23.62 -16.21 -8.96
CA THR A 283 -25.08 -16.36 -8.78
C THR A 283 -25.77 -14.99 -8.84
N ARG A 284 -27.08 -14.94 -8.59
CA ARG A 284 -27.84 -13.67 -8.51
C ARG A 284 -27.46 -12.81 -7.30
N ASN A 285 -26.84 -13.42 -6.29
CA ASN A 285 -26.57 -12.83 -4.99
C ASN A 285 -25.08 -12.87 -4.64
N PHE A 286 -24.26 -13.49 -5.48
CA PHE A 286 -22.83 -13.66 -5.27
C PHE A 286 -22.06 -13.25 -6.52
N SER A 287 -21.18 -12.26 -6.37
CA SER A 287 -20.23 -11.79 -7.36
C SER A 287 -18.81 -11.91 -6.84
N LEU A 288 -17.90 -12.10 -7.78
CA LEU A 288 -16.46 -12.03 -7.61
C LEU A 288 -15.97 -10.78 -8.34
N GLU A 289 -15.16 -10.01 -7.64
CA GLU A 289 -14.49 -8.83 -8.18
C GLU A 289 -12.99 -8.99 -7.97
N GLY A 290 -12.22 -8.69 -9.01
CA GLY A 290 -10.76 -8.82 -8.99
C GLY A 290 -10.12 -7.69 -9.78
N LYS A 291 -9.08 -7.09 -9.20
CA LYS A 291 -8.32 -6.00 -9.81
C LYS A 291 -6.85 -6.36 -9.85
N PHE A 292 -6.25 -6.21 -11.03
CA PHE A 292 -4.83 -6.46 -11.26
C PHE A 292 -4.22 -5.19 -11.80
N ALA A 293 -3.28 -4.58 -11.10
CA ALA A 293 -2.64 -3.33 -11.53
C ALA A 293 -1.11 -3.49 -11.51
N PHE A 294 -0.49 -3.12 -12.62
CA PHE A 294 0.95 -2.93 -12.75
C PHE A 294 1.29 -1.46 -12.55
N LYS A 295 2.39 -1.19 -11.85
CA LYS A 295 2.88 0.16 -11.56
C LYS A 295 4.15 0.44 -12.39
N PRO A 296 4.03 0.96 -13.63
CA PRO A 296 5.17 1.16 -14.51
C PRO A 296 6.11 2.26 -14.00
N ILE A 297 5.59 3.22 -13.24
CA ILE A 297 6.35 4.34 -12.72
C ILE A 297 5.88 4.59 -11.31
N THR A 298 6.80 4.57 -10.36
CA THR A 298 6.58 5.01 -8.99
C THR A 298 7.71 5.95 -8.59
N SER A 299 7.36 7.10 -8.06
CA SER A 299 8.26 7.97 -7.31
C SER A 299 8.13 7.65 -5.83
N LEU A 300 9.25 7.59 -5.14
CA LEU A 300 9.35 7.41 -3.69
C LEU A 300 10.06 8.64 -3.12
N ASN A 301 9.55 9.18 -2.02
CA ASN A 301 10.28 10.06 -1.12
C ASN A 301 10.22 9.50 0.30
N ASN A 302 11.38 9.29 0.92
CA ASN A 302 11.54 8.75 2.25
C ASN A 302 12.33 9.73 3.13
N GLU A 303 11.68 10.21 4.17
CA GLU A 303 12.20 11.17 5.12
C GLU A 303 12.50 10.45 6.43
N ASP A 304 13.69 10.64 6.98
CA ASP A 304 14.08 10.08 8.26
C ASP A 304 14.48 11.22 9.22
N ILE A 305 13.89 11.22 10.41
CA ILE A 305 14.16 12.18 11.48
C ILE A 305 14.77 11.45 12.67
N HIS A 306 16.01 11.78 13.01
CA HIS A 306 16.73 11.26 14.17
C HIS A 306 16.62 12.21 15.36
N HIS A 307 15.64 11.98 16.23
CA HIS A 307 15.27 12.90 17.32
C HIS A 307 16.35 13.11 18.37
N LEU A 308 17.26 12.14 18.53
CA LEU A 308 18.18 12.06 19.66
C LEU A 308 19.62 12.49 19.32
N ARG A 309 19.93 12.68 18.04
CA ARG A 309 21.25 13.16 17.60
C ARG A 309 21.32 14.69 17.67
N THR A 310 21.25 15.23 18.88
CA THR A 310 21.14 16.67 19.17
C THR A 310 22.43 17.46 19.01
N THR A 311 23.58 16.81 19.05
CA THR A 311 24.90 17.48 19.05
C THR A 311 25.89 16.75 18.16
N ASP A 312 26.81 17.51 17.59
CA ASP A 312 27.98 16.97 16.92
C ASP A 312 28.80 16.13 17.92
N VAL A 313 29.19 14.93 17.53
CA VAL A 313 30.10 14.08 18.29
C VAL A 313 31.49 14.21 17.69
N VAL A 314 32.40 14.85 18.42
CA VAL A 314 33.81 14.92 18.05
C VAL A 314 34.47 13.58 18.40
N THR A 315 34.90 12.85 17.38
CA THR A 315 35.67 11.61 17.52
C THR A 315 37.12 11.83 17.10
N PRO A 316 38.07 10.96 17.49
CA PRO A 316 39.44 11.01 16.98
C PRO A 316 39.54 10.93 15.43
N GLY A 317 38.48 10.44 14.76
CA GLY A 317 38.39 10.34 13.30
C GLY A 317 37.65 11.51 12.61
N GLY A 318 37.20 12.52 13.36
CA GLY A 318 36.48 13.68 12.81
C GLY A 318 35.18 14.00 13.55
N ILE A 319 34.44 14.98 13.03
CA ILE A 319 33.15 15.43 13.58
C ILE A 319 32.03 14.60 12.94
N ILE A 320 31.27 13.88 13.76
CA ILE A 320 29.99 13.27 13.35
C ILE A 320 28.91 14.34 13.61
N PRO A 321 28.24 14.86 12.57
CA PRO A 321 27.31 15.97 12.74
C PRO A 321 26.05 15.57 13.53
N ALA A 322 25.45 16.54 14.21
CA ALA A 322 24.13 16.46 14.76
C ALA A 322 23.12 16.18 13.63
N LEU A 323 22.26 15.19 13.86
CA LEU A 323 21.22 14.81 12.91
C LEU A 323 19.84 15.19 13.39
N ARG A 324 19.68 15.92 14.49
CA ARG A 324 18.37 16.46 14.91
C ARG A 324 17.99 17.66 14.03
N GLN A 325 17.66 17.37 12.78
CA GLN A 325 17.21 18.30 11.76
C GLN A 325 15.92 17.74 11.14
N ASP A 326 15.00 18.59 10.72
CA ASP A 326 13.76 18.22 10.03
C ASP A 326 13.90 18.58 8.53
N VAL A 327 14.21 17.65 7.63
CA VAL A 327 14.45 16.20 7.79
C VAL A 327 15.94 15.90 8.02
N SER A 328 16.25 14.81 8.72
CA SER A 328 17.65 14.44 9.03
C SER A 328 18.32 13.76 7.84
N PHE A 329 17.55 12.90 7.16
CA PHE A 329 17.90 12.34 5.87
C PHE A 329 16.68 12.36 4.96
N GLU A 330 16.91 12.63 3.69
CA GLU A 330 15.91 12.53 2.64
C GLU A 330 16.44 11.64 1.54
N MET A 331 15.63 10.67 1.13
CA MET A 331 15.93 9.75 0.05
C MET A 331 14.79 9.76 -0.96
N THR A 332 15.10 10.13 -2.19
CA THR A 332 14.15 10.10 -3.31
C THR A 332 14.57 9.07 -4.34
N GLY A 333 13.62 8.30 -4.86
CA GLY A 333 13.88 7.27 -5.87
C GLY A 333 12.74 7.15 -6.88
N THR A 334 13.02 6.58 -8.05
CA THR A 334 11.99 6.27 -9.06
C THR A 334 12.19 4.88 -9.64
N GLY A 335 11.12 4.13 -9.85
CA GLY A 335 11.18 2.91 -10.67
C GLY A 335 9.86 2.16 -10.79
N ILE A 336 9.94 0.83 -10.92
CA ILE A 336 8.82 -0.03 -11.33
C ILE A 336 8.38 -0.90 -10.14
N GLY A 337 7.07 -1.01 -9.92
CA GLY A 337 6.48 -2.08 -9.11
C GLY A 337 6.49 -1.91 -7.59
N ALA A 338 6.66 -0.69 -7.08
CA ALA A 338 6.59 -0.39 -5.65
C ALA A 338 5.26 -0.81 -5.01
#